data_AF-A0A3M1J1T6-F1
#
_entry.id   AF-A0A3M1J1T6-F1
#
_cell.length_a   1.000
_cell.length_b   1.000
_cell.length_c   1.000
_cell.angle_alpha   90.00
_cell.angle_beta   90.00
_cell.angle_gamma   90.00
#
_symmetry.space_group_name_H-M   'P 1'
#
loop_
_entity.id
_entity.type
_entity.pdbx_description
1 polymer ?
#
loop_
_entity_poly.entity_id
_entity_poly.type
_entity_poly.pdbx_seq_one_letter_code
_entity_poly.pdbx_strand_id
1 'polypeptide(L)'
;LHYLDRIETASGEIIAEFERPRRSGFEKVLEPGHADMMLSIMQSVVDSGTARSLRTSFGLHGTLMGKTGTTQNQSDGWFIGYNSELVTGVWVGAEQPQIHFRTLYRGQAAKTALPIFGDYMKQIYRDKRFRHIRYAKYETPPEMVLALLDCPPFLPEMPVVWNMDDASVDEITVWSRTVDAIAPEELEALLHENPRRRNESLRNYANRIRRKYERQGNRDERRQQRKDFWEAILFGEKKDGGN
;
A
#
# COMPACT_ATOMS: atom_id res chain seq x y z
N LEU A 1 -1.24 7.82 25.19
CA LEU A 1 0.17 7.47 25.49
C LEU A 1 0.36 7.53 27.00
N HIS A 2 1.04 6.57 27.59
CA HIS A 2 1.26 6.45 29.03
C HIS A 2 2.76 6.36 29.27
N TYR A 3 3.31 7.27 30.08
CA TYR A 3 4.77 7.41 30.22
C TYR A 3 5.28 7.20 31.65
N LEU A 4 4.41 7.27 32.65
CA LEU A 4 4.78 7.25 34.06
C LEU A 4 3.87 6.26 34.77
N ASP A 5 4.43 5.20 35.36
CA ASP A 5 3.66 4.21 36.12
C ASP A 5 3.56 4.59 37.60
N ARG A 6 4.67 4.99 38.23
CA ARG A 6 4.70 5.41 39.63
C ARG A 6 5.87 6.35 39.94
N ILE A 7 5.75 7.09 41.03
CA ILE A 7 6.82 7.86 41.67
C ILE A 7 7.03 7.27 43.06
N GLU A 8 8.25 6.86 43.39
CA GLU A 8 8.60 6.28 44.69
C GLU A 8 9.81 6.99 45.32
N THR A 9 9.84 7.05 46.65
CA THR A 9 11.01 7.53 47.40
C THR A 9 12.14 6.50 47.36
N ALA A 10 13.35 6.89 47.78
CA ALA A 10 14.47 5.96 47.90
C ALA A 10 14.23 4.82 48.92
N SER A 11 13.33 5.01 49.88
CA SER A 11 12.91 3.97 50.83
C SER A 11 11.83 3.03 50.27
N GLY A 12 11.34 3.28 49.05
CA GLY A 12 10.30 2.48 48.39
C GLY A 12 8.86 2.90 48.74
N GLU A 13 8.67 4.07 49.37
CA GLU A 13 7.34 4.61 49.62
C GLU A 13 6.76 5.20 48.33
N ILE A 14 5.57 4.74 47.93
CA ILE A 14 4.90 5.21 46.70
C ILE A 14 4.27 6.57 46.97
N ILE A 15 4.73 7.59 46.26
CA ILE A 15 4.20 8.97 46.31
C ILE A 15 2.99 9.11 45.37
N ALA A 16 3.07 8.49 44.20
CA ALA A 16 2.00 8.52 43.20
C ALA A 16 2.04 7.25 42.36
N GLU A 17 0.87 6.73 42.00
CA GLU A 17 0.68 5.62 41.07
C GLU A 17 -0.32 6.05 39.99
N PHE A 18 -0.02 5.73 38.75
CA PHE A 18 -0.78 6.13 37.58
C PHE A 18 -1.30 4.89 36.87
N GLU A 19 -2.62 4.71 36.85
CA GLU A 19 -3.23 3.55 36.23
C GLU A 19 -2.99 3.51 34.72
N ARG A 20 -2.55 2.36 34.23
CA ARG A 20 -2.43 2.14 32.79
C ARG A 20 -3.82 2.11 32.14
N PRO A 21 -3.99 2.77 30.98
CA PRO A 21 -5.24 2.70 30.23
C PRO A 21 -5.65 1.26 29.94
N ARG A 22 -6.87 0.89 30.32
CA ARG A 22 -7.41 -0.43 30.01
C ARG A 22 -7.90 -0.47 28.57
N ARG A 23 -7.67 -1.58 27.88
CA ARG A 23 -8.13 -1.79 26.49
C ARG A 23 -9.64 -1.55 26.32
N SER A 24 -10.44 -1.83 27.35
CA SER A 24 -11.89 -1.58 27.34
C SER A 24 -12.27 -0.11 27.21
N GLY A 25 -11.35 0.82 27.52
CA GLY A 25 -11.55 2.26 27.37
C GLY A 25 -11.03 2.83 26.05
N PHE A 26 -10.52 1.99 25.13
CA PHE A 26 -10.08 2.46 23.82
C PHE A 26 -11.28 2.58 22.87
N GLU A 27 -11.42 3.76 22.30
CA GLU A 27 -12.42 4.02 21.27
C GLU A 27 -12.03 3.30 19.96
N LYS A 28 -13.00 2.60 19.38
CA LYS A 28 -12.83 1.96 18.08
C LYS A 28 -12.98 3.01 16.98
N VAL A 29 -11.85 3.42 16.39
CA VAL A 29 -11.80 4.44 15.32
C VAL A 29 -11.93 3.87 13.91
N LEU A 30 -11.64 2.58 13.72
CA LEU A 30 -11.74 1.88 12.43
C LEU A 30 -12.50 0.55 12.61
N GLU A 31 -13.29 0.20 11.60
CA GLU A 31 -13.85 -1.15 11.49
C GLU A 31 -12.76 -2.18 11.19
N PRO A 32 -12.86 -3.43 11.72
CA PRO A 32 -11.81 -4.43 11.56
C PRO A 32 -11.46 -4.71 10.10
N GLY A 33 -12.46 -4.84 9.21
CA GLY A 33 -12.23 -5.06 7.78
C GLY A 33 -11.47 -3.90 7.10
N HIS A 34 -11.73 -2.65 7.49
CA HIS A 34 -10.98 -1.50 6.99
C HIS A 34 -9.55 -1.49 7.54
N ALA A 35 -9.37 -1.85 8.81
CA ALA A 35 -8.05 -1.95 9.42
C ALA A 35 -7.21 -3.02 8.71
N ASP A 36 -7.78 -4.18 8.42
CA ASP A 36 -7.12 -5.29 7.70
C ASP A 36 -6.66 -4.89 6.29
N MET A 37 -7.49 -4.14 5.56
CA MET A 37 -7.09 -3.54 4.29
C MET A 37 -5.91 -2.59 4.45
N MET A 38 -5.99 -1.69 5.43
CA MET A 38 -4.92 -0.72 5.70
C MET A 38 -3.62 -1.41 6.09
N LEU A 39 -3.65 -2.46 6.91
CA LEU A 39 -2.47 -3.26 7.25
C LEU A 39 -1.81 -3.83 5.99
N SER A 40 -2.60 -4.40 5.09
CA SER A 40 -2.10 -4.99 3.84
C SER A 40 -1.48 -3.95 2.91
N ILE A 41 -2.10 -2.77 2.80
CA ILE A 41 -1.58 -1.63 2.02
C ILE A 41 -0.25 -1.14 2.61
N MET A 42 -0.18 -0.95 3.94
CA MET A 42 1.01 -0.47 4.62
C MET A 42 2.15 -1.49 4.63
N GLN A 43 1.82 -2.79 4.57
CA GLN A 43 2.83 -3.84 4.39
C GLN A 43 3.47 -3.75 3.00
N SER A 44 2.68 -3.43 1.97
CA SER A 44 3.17 -3.30 0.59
C SER A 44 4.21 -2.19 0.44
N VAL A 45 4.13 -1.11 1.23
CA VAL A 45 5.13 -0.04 1.28
C VAL A 45 6.51 -0.57 1.69
N VAL A 46 6.54 -1.50 2.63
CA VAL A 46 7.78 -2.12 3.15
C VAL A 46 8.26 -3.24 2.22
N ASP A 47 7.35 -4.04 1.66
CA ASP A 47 7.72 -5.21 0.86
C ASP A 47 8.12 -4.84 -0.58
N SER A 48 7.51 -3.80 -1.15
CA SER A 48 7.69 -3.44 -2.56
C SER A 48 7.77 -1.94 -2.85
N GLY A 49 7.35 -1.09 -1.91
CA GLY A 49 7.26 0.36 -2.09
C GLY A 49 8.50 1.14 -1.65
N THR A 50 8.26 2.37 -1.20
CA THR A 50 9.31 3.35 -0.84
C THR A 50 10.17 2.90 0.34
N ALA A 51 9.69 1.96 1.17
CA ALA A 51 10.42 1.42 2.31
C ALA A 51 11.09 0.07 2.02
N ARG A 52 11.15 -0.36 0.76
CA ARG A 52 11.74 -1.65 0.34
C ARG A 52 13.17 -1.87 0.82
N SER A 53 13.95 -0.81 1.05
CA SER A 53 15.30 -0.93 1.60
C SER A 53 15.33 -1.62 2.97
N LEU A 54 14.25 -1.56 3.77
CA LEU A 54 14.14 -2.31 5.04
C LEU A 54 14.29 -3.82 4.81
N ARG A 55 13.77 -4.34 3.69
CA ARG A 55 13.94 -5.74 3.29
C ARG A 55 15.32 -5.99 2.68
N THR A 56 15.70 -5.18 1.69
CA THR A 56 16.87 -5.48 0.84
C THR A 56 18.20 -5.07 1.46
N SER A 57 18.24 -3.96 2.18
CA SER A 57 19.48 -3.38 2.73
C SER A 57 19.63 -3.66 4.22
N PHE A 58 18.53 -3.63 4.98
CA PHE A 58 18.57 -3.87 6.43
C PHE A 58 18.31 -5.33 6.82
N GLY A 59 17.77 -6.15 5.91
CA GLY A 59 17.48 -7.57 6.16
C GLY A 59 16.39 -7.79 7.21
N LEU A 60 15.49 -6.81 7.39
CA LEU A 60 14.37 -6.93 8.32
C LEU A 60 13.29 -7.76 7.65
N HIS A 61 13.11 -9.00 8.07
CA HIS A 61 12.08 -9.92 7.59
C HIS A 61 10.97 -10.11 8.64
N GLY A 62 9.84 -10.70 8.23
CA GLY A 62 8.67 -10.87 9.08
C GLY A 62 7.65 -9.75 8.89
N THR A 63 6.63 -9.72 9.76
CA THR A 63 5.51 -8.79 9.63
C THR A 63 5.92 -7.39 10.08
N LEU A 64 6.01 -6.47 9.11
CA LEU A 64 6.41 -5.10 9.31
C LEU A 64 5.66 -4.22 8.30
N MET A 65 4.96 -3.21 8.81
CA MET A 65 4.21 -2.23 8.03
C MET A 65 4.78 -0.86 8.26
N GLY A 66 4.53 0.06 7.34
CA GLY A 66 4.87 1.45 7.59
C GLY A 66 4.52 2.37 6.44
N LYS A 67 4.77 3.66 6.66
CA LYS A 67 4.53 4.70 5.68
C LYS A 67 5.63 5.74 5.73
N THR A 68 6.10 6.12 4.55
CA THR A 68 6.98 7.28 4.36
C THR A 68 6.15 8.56 4.17
N GLY A 69 6.57 9.64 4.80
CA GLY A 69 6.05 10.99 4.58
C GLY A 69 7.20 11.96 4.30
N THR A 70 7.02 12.89 3.37
CA THR A 70 8.02 13.93 3.08
C THR A 70 7.26 15.22 2.84
N THR A 71 7.60 16.26 3.60
CA THR A 71 6.95 17.56 3.47
C THR A 71 7.42 18.27 2.20
N GLN A 72 6.71 19.35 1.85
CA GLN A 72 7.12 20.19 0.73
C GLN A 72 8.48 20.83 0.99
N ASN A 73 9.18 21.17 -0.09
CA ASN A 73 10.57 21.64 -0.08
C ASN A 73 11.56 20.69 0.62
N GLN A 74 11.15 19.47 0.97
CA GLN A 74 11.96 18.52 1.69
C GLN A 74 12.51 19.10 3.00
N SER A 75 11.67 19.79 3.77
CA SER A 75 12.06 20.23 5.11
C SER A 75 12.14 19.05 6.09
N ASP A 76 11.23 18.07 5.93
CA ASP A 76 11.03 16.99 6.89
C ASP A 76 10.83 15.65 6.19
N GLY A 77 11.48 14.63 6.75
CA GLY A 77 11.25 13.23 6.45
C GLY A 77 10.64 12.52 7.66
N TRP A 78 9.55 11.80 7.43
CA TRP A 78 8.88 10.96 8.41
C TRP A 78 8.86 9.51 7.96
N PHE A 79 9.08 8.61 8.90
CA PHE A 79 8.74 7.22 8.74
C PHE A 79 8.05 6.70 9.99
N ILE A 80 6.82 6.21 9.83
CA ILE A 80 6.12 5.47 10.88
C ILE A 80 6.15 4.01 10.46
N GLY A 81 6.75 3.17 11.29
CA GLY A 81 6.78 1.73 11.08
C GLY A 81 6.27 0.99 12.31
N TYR A 82 5.60 -0.12 12.09
CA TYR A 82 4.96 -0.85 13.18
C TYR A 82 4.75 -2.34 12.88
N ASN A 83 4.55 -3.09 13.95
CA ASN A 83 3.98 -4.43 13.96
C ASN A 83 2.96 -4.56 15.12
N SER A 84 2.46 -5.77 15.41
CA SER A 84 1.42 -5.98 16.43
C SER A 84 1.85 -5.67 17.86
N GLU A 85 3.15 -5.53 18.10
CA GLU A 85 3.74 -5.33 19.43
C GLU A 85 4.38 -3.94 19.61
N LEU A 86 4.83 -3.31 18.52
CA LEU A 86 5.59 -2.06 18.58
C LEU A 86 5.21 -1.13 17.42
N VAL A 87 4.98 0.14 17.77
CA VAL A 87 4.90 1.27 16.82
C VAL A 87 6.11 2.17 17.06
N THR A 88 6.77 2.61 16.00
CA THR A 88 7.89 3.55 16.08
C THR A 88 7.76 4.61 14.99
N GLY A 89 7.79 5.87 15.42
CA GLY A 89 7.89 7.01 14.53
C GLY A 89 9.30 7.58 14.54
N VAL A 90 9.81 7.89 13.35
CA VAL A 90 11.08 8.59 13.18
C VAL A 90 10.83 9.84 12.35
N TRP A 91 11.33 10.96 12.84
CA TRP A 91 11.35 12.24 12.16
C TRP A 91 12.78 12.72 11.97
N VAL A 92 13.05 13.31 10.82
CA VAL A 92 14.29 14.02 10.53
C VAL A 92 13.91 15.33 9.86
N GLY A 93 14.31 16.43 10.49
CA GLY A 93 14.11 17.79 10.00
C GLY A 93 14.96 18.76 10.81
N ALA A 94 14.66 20.04 10.68
CA ALA A 94 15.29 21.10 11.45
C ALA A 94 14.23 21.87 12.24
N GLU A 95 14.65 22.49 13.34
CA GLU A 95 13.76 23.34 14.15
C GLU A 95 13.14 24.48 13.33
N GLN A 96 13.93 25.06 12.41
CA GLN A 96 13.48 26.11 11.51
C GLN A 96 13.08 25.53 10.14
N PRO A 97 11.83 25.70 9.68
CA PRO A 97 11.35 25.12 8.42
C PRO A 97 12.07 25.62 7.16
N GLN A 98 12.78 26.75 7.24
CA GLN A 98 13.58 27.31 6.15
C GLN A 98 14.82 26.46 5.85
N ILE A 99 15.27 25.66 6.82
CA ILE A 99 16.38 24.73 6.64
C ILE A 99 15.80 23.46 6.04
N HIS A 100 16.17 23.19 4.79
CA HIS A 100 15.67 22.03 4.06
C HIS A 100 16.76 21.34 3.26
N PHE A 101 16.50 20.09 2.88
CA PHE A 101 17.42 19.37 2.01
C PHE A 101 17.44 20.02 0.62
N ARG A 102 18.62 20.10 0.01
CA ARG A 102 18.79 20.75 -1.31
C ARG A 102 18.05 20.07 -2.47
N THR A 103 17.68 18.79 -2.32
CA THR A 103 17.07 18.00 -3.40
C THR A 103 16.11 16.95 -2.85
N LEU A 104 15.07 16.62 -3.62
CA LEU A 104 14.16 15.51 -3.32
C LEU A 104 14.89 14.18 -3.12
N TYR A 105 15.87 13.89 -3.96
CA TYR A 105 16.64 12.66 -3.86
C TYR A 105 17.27 12.46 -2.47
N ARG A 106 17.78 13.54 -1.85
CA ARG A 106 18.42 13.51 -0.53
C ARG A 106 17.44 13.70 0.62
N GLY A 107 16.38 14.47 0.42
CA GLY A 107 15.43 14.85 1.48
C GLY A 107 14.20 13.96 1.61
N GLN A 108 13.95 13.05 0.67
CA GLN A 108 12.89 12.06 0.83
C GLN A 108 13.10 11.19 2.07
N ALA A 109 12.00 10.82 2.75
CA ALA A 109 12.05 10.01 3.97
C ALA A 109 12.79 8.68 3.81
N ALA A 110 12.76 8.10 2.61
CA ALA A 110 13.50 6.87 2.31
C ALA A 110 15.03 7.01 2.44
N LYS A 111 15.57 8.24 2.45
CA LYS A 111 16.99 8.55 2.62
C LYS A 111 17.32 9.24 3.94
N THR A 112 16.32 9.63 4.73
CA THR A 112 16.50 10.37 5.98
C THR A 112 16.00 9.57 7.18
N ALA A 113 14.68 9.57 7.45
CA ALA A 113 14.08 8.89 8.60
C ALA A 113 14.14 7.35 8.50
N LEU A 114 13.98 6.79 7.29
CA LEU A 114 13.88 5.35 7.09
C LEU A 114 15.17 4.58 7.47
N PRO A 115 16.39 5.04 7.12
CA PRO A 115 17.61 4.38 7.59
C PRO A 115 17.76 4.32 9.11
N ILE A 116 17.39 5.39 9.83
CA ILE A 116 17.42 5.44 11.30
C ILE A 116 16.48 4.36 11.87
N PHE A 117 15.26 4.27 11.34
CA PHE A 117 14.33 3.21 11.71
C PHE A 117 14.91 1.82 11.44
N GLY A 118 15.54 1.63 10.28
CA GLY A 118 16.15 0.36 9.88
C GLY A 118 17.22 -0.11 10.86
N ASP A 119 18.15 0.77 11.23
CA ASP A 119 19.22 0.46 12.20
C ASP A 119 18.69 0.25 13.61
N TYR A 120 17.70 1.04 14.04
CA TYR A 120 17.00 0.85 15.31
C TYR A 120 16.33 -0.52 15.40
N MET A 121 15.53 -0.89 14.40
CA MET A 121 14.85 -2.19 14.38
C MET A 121 15.82 -3.37 14.25
N LYS A 122 16.94 -3.19 13.55
CA LYS A 122 17.99 -4.21 13.47
C LYS A 122 18.59 -4.51 14.84
N GLN A 123 18.77 -3.49 15.69
CA GLN A 123 19.21 -3.68 17.07
C GLN A 123 18.16 -4.42 17.89
N ILE A 124 16.88 -4.05 17.78
CA ILE A 124 15.77 -4.75 18.44
C ILE A 124 15.73 -6.23 18.05
N TYR A 125 15.83 -6.54 16.75
CA TYR A 125 15.72 -7.91 16.23
C TYR A 125 16.90 -8.82 16.63
N ARG A 126 18.03 -8.23 17.05
CA ARG A 126 19.21 -8.95 17.56
C ARG A 126 19.13 -9.24 19.04
N ASP A 127 18.39 -8.43 19.80
CA ASP A 127 18.24 -8.59 21.24
C ASP A 127 17.21 -9.68 21.58
N LYS A 128 17.63 -10.67 22.38
CA LYS A 128 16.77 -11.78 22.80
C LYS A 128 15.58 -11.32 23.64
N ARG A 129 15.68 -10.20 24.36
CA ARG A 129 14.59 -9.63 25.17
C ARG A 129 13.40 -9.22 24.31
N PHE A 130 13.66 -8.79 23.08
CA PHE A 130 12.65 -8.29 22.15
C PHE A 130 12.26 -9.32 21.07
N ARG A 131 12.47 -10.61 21.35
CA ARG A 131 12.13 -11.69 20.43
C ARG A 131 10.64 -11.70 20.04
N HIS A 132 9.75 -11.32 20.96
CA HIS A 132 8.31 -11.22 20.70
C HIS A 132 7.99 -10.17 19.62
N ILE A 133 8.69 -9.03 19.59
CA ILE A 133 8.55 -8.00 18.54
C ILE A 133 9.01 -8.55 17.19
N ARG A 134 10.13 -9.27 17.12
CA ARG A 134 10.65 -9.82 15.85
C ARG A 134 9.69 -10.82 15.20
N TYR A 135 9.02 -11.65 15.99
CA TYR A 135 8.11 -12.68 15.51
C TYR A 135 6.63 -12.30 15.65
N ALA A 136 6.35 -11.03 15.93
CA ALA A 136 5.02 -10.45 15.92
C ALA A 136 4.34 -10.75 14.57
N LYS A 137 3.06 -11.13 14.62
CA LYS A 137 2.25 -11.43 13.45
C LYS A 137 0.91 -10.72 13.60
N TYR A 138 0.40 -10.23 12.49
CA TYR A 138 -1.02 -9.92 12.37
C TYR A 138 -1.76 -11.14 11.84
N GLU A 139 -3.02 -11.26 12.21
CA GLU A 139 -3.93 -12.22 11.61
C GLU A 139 -4.05 -11.92 10.12
N THR A 140 -4.12 -12.98 9.31
CA THR A 140 -4.37 -12.82 7.89
C THR A 140 -5.78 -12.30 7.68
N PRO A 141 -5.96 -11.21 6.90
CA PRO A 141 -7.29 -10.70 6.59
C PRO A 141 -8.22 -11.77 6.02
N PRO A 142 -9.54 -11.65 6.22
CA PRO A 142 -10.52 -12.50 5.56
C PRO A 142 -10.32 -12.53 4.04
N GLU A 143 -10.64 -13.66 3.41
CA GLU A 143 -10.43 -13.85 1.97
C GLU A 143 -11.13 -12.80 1.11
N MET A 144 -12.32 -12.34 1.54
CA MET A 144 -13.04 -11.24 0.93
C MET A 144 -12.24 -9.93 0.91
N VAL A 145 -11.53 -9.61 2.00
CA VAL A 145 -10.69 -8.41 2.11
C VAL A 145 -9.51 -8.49 1.15
N LEU A 146 -8.89 -9.67 1.04
CA LEU A 146 -7.81 -9.89 0.09
C LEU A 146 -8.28 -9.73 -1.36
N ALA A 147 -9.50 -10.20 -1.68
CA ALA A 147 -10.09 -10.03 -3.00
C ALA A 147 -10.33 -8.54 -3.35
N LEU A 148 -10.76 -7.72 -2.38
CA LEU A 148 -10.94 -6.28 -2.58
C LEU A 148 -9.62 -5.54 -2.86
N LEU A 149 -8.51 -6.01 -2.33
CA LEU A 149 -7.18 -5.44 -2.57
C LEU A 149 -6.61 -5.83 -3.95
N ASP A 150 -7.09 -6.92 -4.53
CA ASP A 150 -6.66 -7.44 -5.83
C ASP A 150 -7.42 -6.78 -7.00
N CYS A 151 -7.50 -5.44 -7.01
CA CYS A 151 -8.03 -4.70 -8.16
C CYS A 151 -7.02 -4.76 -9.33
N PRO A 152 -7.42 -5.26 -10.52
CA PRO A 152 -6.53 -5.25 -11.67
C PRO A 152 -6.21 -3.80 -12.09
N PRO A 153 -4.95 -3.50 -12.46
CA PRO A 153 -4.52 -2.13 -12.82
C PRO A 153 -5.21 -1.59 -14.09
N PHE A 154 -5.76 -2.49 -14.89
CA PHE A 154 -6.57 -2.20 -16.05
C PHE A 154 -7.78 -3.12 -16.00
N LEU A 155 -8.96 -2.52 -15.88
CA LEU A 155 -10.20 -3.17 -16.28
C LEU A 155 -10.42 -2.74 -17.74
N PRO A 156 -10.63 -3.67 -18.68
CA PRO A 156 -11.13 -3.27 -19.99
C PRO A 156 -12.38 -2.43 -19.79
N GLU A 157 -12.53 -1.37 -20.59
CA GLU A 157 -13.76 -0.60 -20.59
C GLU A 157 -14.91 -1.60 -20.72
N MET A 158 -15.79 -1.60 -19.73
CA MET A 158 -17.05 -2.34 -19.83
C MET A 158 -17.70 -1.88 -21.14
N PRO A 159 -18.21 -2.79 -21.98
CA PRO A 159 -18.91 -2.36 -23.18
C PRO A 159 -19.97 -1.34 -22.78
N VAL A 160 -19.98 -0.19 -23.45
CA VAL A 160 -20.96 0.86 -23.18
C VAL A 160 -22.32 0.33 -23.60
N VAL A 161 -23.01 -0.31 -22.65
CA VAL A 161 -24.42 -0.61 -22.74
C VAL A 161 -25.12 0.68 -22.28
N TRP A 162 -25.42 1.54 -23.28
CA TRP A 162 -26.24 2.76 -23.19
C TRP A 162 -25.53 4.09 -22.78
N ASN A 163 -25.95 5.19 -23.43
CA ASN A 163 -25.57 6.56 -23.07
C ASN A 163 -26.35 7.00 -21.83
N MET A 164 -25.63 7.32 -20.76
CA MET A 164 -26.12 7.46 -19.38
C MET A 164 -26.58 8.89 -19.02
N ASP A 165 -27.07 9.68 -19.98
CA ASP A 165 -27.51 11.05 -19.69
C ASP A 165 -28.87 11.12 -18.96
N ASP A 166 -29.61 9.99 -18.82
CA ASP A 166 -31.02 9.98 -18.38
C ASP A 166 -31.38 9.01 -17.21
N ALA A 167 -30.43 8.43 -16.46
CA ALA A 167 -30.77 7.41 -15.44
C ALA A 167 -30.78 7.92 -13.97
N SER A 168 -31.86 7.63 -13.24
CA SER A 168 -32.06 7.95 -11.81
C SER A 168 -31.68 6.79 -10.87
N VAL A 169 -31.54 7.11 -9.57
CA VAL A 169 -30.91 6.34 -8.46
C VAL A 169 -31.51 4.94 -8.13
N ASP A 170 -32.40 4.36 -8.96
CA ASP A 170 -32.92 2.98 -8.80
C ASP A 170 -31.95 1.88 -9.30
N GLU A 171 -30.67 2.22 -9.48
CA GLU A 171 -29.64 1.46 -10.21
C GLU A 171 -29.02 0.25 -9.51
N ILE A 172 -29.37 -0.09 -8.26
CA ILE A 172 -28.97 -1.41 -7.69
C ILE A 172 -29.72 -2.56 -8.39
N THR A 173 -30.94 -2.30 -8.86
CA THR A 173 -31.73 -3.24 -9.69
C THR A 173 -31.16 -3.40 -11.10
N VAL A 174 -30.35 -2.43 -11.54
CA VAL A 174 -29.77 -2.41 -12.90
C VAL A 174 -28.62 -3.39 -12.99
N TRP A 175 -27.78 -3.54 -11.96
CA TRP A 175 -26.67 -4.51 -11.98
C TRP A 175 -27.14 -5.95 -12.18
N SER A 176 -28.28 -6.35 -11.56
CA SER A 176 -28.86 -7.68 -11.79
C SER A 176 -29.34 -7.85 -13.24
N ARG A 177 -30.01 -6.83 -13.80
CA ARG A 177 -30.47 -6.85 -15.19
C ARG A 177 -29.32 -6.81 -16.19
N THR A 178 -28.21 -6.17 -15.87
CA THR A 178 -27.01 -6.13 -16.72
C THR A 178 -26.35 -7.50 -16.80
N VAL A 179 -26.24 -8.22 -15.67
CA VAL A 179 -25.76 -9.61 -15.68
C VAL A 179 -26.73 -10.52 -16.44
N ASP A 180 -28.04 -10.32 -16.27
CA ASP A 180 -29.08 -11.06 -17.00
C ASP A 180 -29.13 -10.72 -18.50
N ALA A 181 -28.57 -9.58 -18.92
CA ALA A 181 -28.52 -9.11 -20.31
C ALA A 181 -27.25 -9.53 -21.05
N ILE A 182 -26.21 -10.01 -20.36
CA ILE A 182 -25.07 -10.67 -21.01
C ILE A 182 -25.59 -12.01 -21.52
N ALA A 183 -25.39 -12.29 -22.80
CA ALA A 183 -25.76 -13.58 -23.36
C ALA A 183 -25.08 -14.69 -22.52
N PRO A 184 -25.81 -15.72 -22.06
CA PRO A 184 -25.25 -16.75 -21.17
C PRO A 184 -23.96 -17.39 -21.72
N GLU A 185 -23.88 -17.51 -23.04
CA GLU A 185 -22.72 -18.02 -23.78
C GLU A 185 -21.48 -17.11 -23.66
N GLU A 186 -21.67 -15.79 -23.68
CA GLU A 186 -20.59 -14.81 -23.49
C GLU A 186 -20.14 -14.74 -22.03
N LEU A 187 -21.09 -14.84 -21.10
CA LEU A 187 -20.79 -14.89 -19.67
C LEU A 187 -20.02 -16.17 -19.32
N GLU A 188 -20.43 -17.32 -19.86
CA GLU A 188 -19.68 -18.58 -19.72
C GLU A 188 -18.30 -18.46 -20.35
N ALA A 189 -18.17 -17.89 -21.55
CA ALA A 189 -16.88 -17.69 -22.20
C ALA A 189 -15.94 -16.81 -21.34
N LEU A 190 -16.45 -15.73 -20.75
CA LEU A 190 -15.70 -14.86 -19.83
C LEU A 190 -15.28 -15.57 -18.55
N LEU A 191 -16.20 -16.34 -17.94
CA LEU A 191 -15.91 -17.14 -16.73
C LEU A 191 -14.91 -18.27 -17.01
N HIS A 192 -14.89 -18.80 -18.24
CA HIS A 192 -14.00 -19.89 -18.68
C HIS A 192 -12.71 -19.42 -19.36
N GLU A 193 -12.50 -18.12 -19.59
CA GLU A 193 -11.31 -17.62 -20.30
C GLU A 193 -10.02 -17.85 -19.49
N ASN A 194 -10.12 -17.77 -18.16
CA ASN A 194 -8.97 -17.89 -17.26
C ASN A 194 -9.30 -18.67 -15.98
N PRO A 195 -9.63 -19.97 -16.03
CA PRO A 195 -10.06 -20.69 -14.85
C PRO A 195 -8.94 -20.82 -13.81
N ARG A 196 -9.35 -20.90 -12.53
CA ARG A 196 -8.45 -21.19 -11.42
C ARG A 196 -7.91 -22.62 -11.53
N ARG A 197 -6.62 -22.81 -11.27
CA ARG A 197 -6.03 -24.16 -11.27
C ARG A 197 -6.46 -24.93 -10.01
N ARG A 198 -6.53 -26.27 -10.10
CA ARG A 198 -7.09 -27.15 -9.06
C ARG A 198 -6.44 -26.99 -7.66
N ASN A 199 -5.16 -26.60 -7.59
CA ASN A 199 -4.39 -26.40 -6.35
C ASN A 199 -3.85 -24.95 -6.19
N GLU A 200 -4.50 -23.97 -6.80
CA GLU A 200 -4.09 -22.57 -6.74
C GLU A 200 -4.94 -21.82 -5.71
N SER A 201 -4.31 -21.18 -4.72
CA SER A 201 -5.06 -20.30 -3.80
C SER A 201 -5.62 -19.09 -4.55
N LEU A 202 -6.69 -18.47 -4.05
CA LEU A 202 -7.28 -17.28 -4.68
C LEU A 202 -6.24 -16.16 -4.85
N ARG A 203 -5.34 -15.98 -3.88
CA ARG A 203 -4.24 -15.03 -3.98
C ARG A 203 -3.26 -15.36 -5.11
N ASN A 204 -2.90 -16.63 -5.28
CA ASN A 204 -1.99 -17.04 -6.37
C ASN A 204 -2.66 -16.88 -7.74
N TYR A 205 -3.96 -17.19 -7.80
CA TYR A 205 -4.80 -16.98 -8.97
C TYR A 205 -4.86 -15.50 -9.36
N ALA A 206 -5.24 -14.63 -8.43
CA ALA A 206 -5.30 -13.18 -8.65
C ALA A 206 -3.95 -12.62 -9.14
N ASN A 207 -2.84 -13.00 -8.50
CA ASN A 207 -1.50 -12.60 -8.93
C ASN A 207 -1.14 -13.07 -10.35
N ARG A 208 -1.58 -14.27 -10.75
CA ARG A 208 -1.37 -14.79 -12.12
C ARG A 208 -2.17 -13.99 -13.13
N ILE A 209 -3.45 -13.73 -12.85
CA ILE A 209 -4.35 -12.97 -13.72
C ILE A 209 -3.83 -11.54 -13.89
N ARG A 210 -3.44 -10.89 -12.79
CA ARG A 210 -2.81 -9.57 -12.80
C ARG A 210 -1.60 -9.51 -13.74
N ARG A 211 -0.65 -10.45 -13.60
CA ARG A 211 0.53 -10.51 -14.49
C ARG A 211 0.18 -10.75 -15.95
N LYS A 212 -0.91 -11.47 -16.25
CA LYS A 212 -1.39 -11.68 -17.62
C LYS A 212 -1.86 -10.35 -18.22
N TYR A 213 -2.71 -9.61 -17.50
CA TYR A 213 -3.23 -8.33 -17.96
C TYR A 213 -2.17 -7.21 -17.99
N GLU A 214 -1.27 -7.13 -17.02
CA GLU A 214 -0.12 -6.20 -17.07
C GLU A 214 0.74 -6.43 -18.32
N ARG A 215 0.94 -7.69 -18.72
CA ARG A 215 1.68 -8.01 -19.95
C ARG A 215 0.90 -7.66 -21.21
N GLN A 216 -0.43 -7.79 -21.20
CA GLN A 216 -1.29 -7.37 -22.31
C GLN A 216 -1.28 -5.85 -22.45
N GLY A 217 -1.53 -5.11 -21.37
CA GLY A 217 -1.45 -3.64 -21.35
C GLY A 217 -0.10 -3.12 -21.84
N ASN A 218 1.01 -3.64 -21.31
CA ASN A 218 2.36 -3.28 -21.78
C ASN A 218 2.59 -3.60 -23.28
N ARG A 219 1.95 -4.65 -23.82
CA ARG A 219 2.04 -4.98 -25.26
C ARG A 219 1.23 -4.01 -26.10
N ASP A 220 0.05 -3.62 -25.62
CA ASP A 220 -0.83 -2.70 -26.32
C ASP A 220 -0.29 -1.27 -26.30
N GLU A 221 0.29 -0.82 -25.18
CA GLU A 221 1.06 0.43 -25.11
C GLU A 221 2.22 0.45 -26.11
N ARG A 222 3.01 -0.63 -26.20
CA ARG A 222 4.09 -0.74 -27.18
C ARG A 222 3.58 -0.74 -28.61
N ARG A 223 2.42 -1.35 -28.87
CA ARG A 223 1.78 -1.32 -30.19
C ARG A 223 1.36 0.10 -30.54
N GLN A 224 0.80 0.83 -29.58
CA GLN A 224 0.41 2.23 -29.76
C GLN A 224 1.63 3.12 -30.01
N GLN A 225 2.66 3.04 -29.18
CA GLN A 225 3.92 3.77 -29.38
C GLN A 225 4.56 3.49 -30.75
N ARG A 226 4.48 2.24 -31.25
CA ARG A 226 4.96 1.91 -32.60
C ARG A 226 4.09 2.52 -33.70
N LYS A 227 2.76 2.55 -33.52
CA LYS A 227 1.85 3.24 -34.45
C LYS A 227 2.19 4.72 -34.50
N ASP A 228 2.26 5.39 -33.34
CA ASP A 228 2.58 6.81 -33.23
C ASP A 228 3.95 7.14 -33.85
N PHE A 229 4.96 6.27 -33.63
CA PHE A 229 6.29 6.40 -34.25
C PHE A 229 6.24 6.27 -35.78
N TRP A 230 5.51 5.28 -36.32
CA TRP A 230 5.40 5.11 -37.77
C TRP A 230 4.54 6.20 -38.42
N GLU A 231 3.50 6.69 -37.75
CA GLU A 231 2.73 7.85 -38.20
C GLU A 231 3.62 9.10 -38.27
N ALA A 232 4.46 9.35 -37.25
CA ALA A 232 5.43 10.45 -37.27
C ALA A 232 6.49 10.31 -38.38
N ILE A 233 6.88 9.09 -38.75
CA ILE A 233 7.85 8.85 -39.84
C ILE A 233 7.20 8.95 -41.23
N LEU A 234 5.98 8.42 -41.40
CA LEU A 234 5.32 8.34 -42.70
C LEU A 234 4.58 9.65 -43.06
N PHE A 235 4.14 10.40 -42.06
CA PHE A 235 3.33 11.61 -42.24
C PHE A 235 3.90 12.85 -41.53
N GLY A 236 5.11 12.76 -40.96
CA GLY A 236 5.82 13.90 -40.39
C GLY A 236 6.32 14.86 -41.46
N GLU A 237 5.68 16.02 -41.56
CA GLU A 237 6.09 17.13 -42.42
C GLU A 237 7.54 17.57 -42.15
N LYS A 238 8.30 17.76 -43.25
CA LYS A 238 9.44 18.67 -43.26
C LYS A 238 8.93 20.08 -42.95
N LYS A 239 9.35 20.65 -41.82
CA LYS A 239 9.49 22.11 -41.74
C LYS A 239 10.70 22.51 -42.58
N ASP A 240 10.51 22.56 -43.90
CA ASP A 240 11.42 23.27 -44.79
C ASP A 240 11.24 24.78 -44.53
N GLY A 241 12.36 25.45 -44.28
CA GLY A 241 12.41 26.90 -44.11
C GLY A 241 12.06 27.64 -45.39
N GLY A 242 11.53 28.85 -45.23
CA GLY A 242 11.33 29.80 -46.30
C GLY A 242 10.88 31.16 -45.77
N ASN A 243 11.82 32.11 -45.82
CA ASN A 243 11.73 33.59 -45.78
C ASN A 243 10.77 34.29 -44.82
#